data_AF-A0A9W6Q4B0-F1
#
_entry.id   AF-A0A9W6Q4B0-F1
#
_cell.length_a   1.000
_cell.length_b   1.000
_cell.length_c   1.000
_cell.angle_alpha   90.00
_cell.angle_beta   90.00
_cell.angle_gamma   90.00
#
_symmetry.space_group_name_H-M   'P 1'
#
loop_
_entity.id
_entity.type
_entity.pdbx_description
1 polymer ?
#
loop_
_entity_poly.entity_id
_entity_poly.type
_entity_poly.pdbx_seq_one_letter_code
_entity_poly.pdbx_strand_id
1 'polypeptide(L)'
;MFSGLTVDRDGTTVHRVARGAAALEQALAREFPGERLRFADSPRTAVELDDLARRVAADVPGLQEEGVSVTEVGPDPALGTVRVTVEDPDAARDRLAARYGPGVTVTGPGPDAVPAGG
;
A
#
# COMPACT_ATOMS: atom_id res chain seq x y z
N MET A 1 -12.01 0.97 -11.30
CA MET A 1 -12.33 0.78 -9.86
C MET A 1 -11.33 1.55 -9.00
N PHE A 2 -11.70 2.05 -7.82
CA PHE A 2 -10.83 2.88 -6.96
C PHE A 2 -9.77 2.04 -6.21
N SER A 3 -8.55 2.57 -6.07
CA SER A 3 -7.42 1.98 -5.34
C SER A 3 -7.02 2.82 -4.13
N GLY A 4 -7.02 4.15 -4.29
CA GLY A 4 -6.70 5.10 -3.22
C GLY A 4 -6.49 6.50 -3.77
N LEU A 5 -6.10 7.42 -2.90
CA LEU A 5 -5.73 8.78 -3.30
C LEU A 5 -4.45 9.20 -2.58
N THR A 6 -3.63 9.99 -3.26
CA THR A 6 -2.48 10.68 -2.67
C THR A 6 -2.64 12.17 -2.92
N VAL A 7 -2.30 12.97 -1.91
CA VAL A 7 -2.28 14.43 -2.00
C VAL A 7 -0.85 14.88 -1.84
N ASP A 8 -0.34 15.61 -2.81
CA ASP A 8 0.99 16.22 -2.79
C ASP A 8 0.89 17.72 -3.13
N ARG A 9 2.04 18.38 -3.27
CA ARG A 9 2.10 19.82 -3.58
C ARG A 9 1.53 20.17 -4.96
N ASP A 10 1.49 19.22 -5.88
CA ASP A 10 1.06 19.40 -7.27
C ASP A 10 -0.41 19.05 -7.49
N GLY A 11 -1.07 18.45 -6.48
CA GLY A 11 -2.51 18.20 -6.45
C GLY A 11 -2.89 16.83 -5.90
N THR A 12 -4.07 16.37 -6.30
CA THR A 12 -4.62 15.07 -5.88
C THR A 12 -4.48 14.05 -7.01
N THR A 13 -3.79 12.95 -6.72
CA THR A 13 -3.72 11.80 -7.63
C THR A 13 -4.64 10.70 -7.14
N VAL A 14 -5.58 10.28 -7.99
CA VAL A 14 -6.49 9.17 -7.75
C VAL A 14 -5.94 7.93 -8.41
N HIS A 15 -5.60 6.94 -7.59
CA HIS A 15 -5.11 5.63 -8.02
C HIS A 15 -6.30 4.72 -8.28
N ARG A 16 -6.29 4.03 -9.41
CA ARG A 16 -7.43 3.22 -9.87
C ARG A 16 -7.00 2.02 -10.68
N VAL A 17 -7.81 0.97 -10.68
CA VAL A 17 -7.65 -0.11 -11.66
C VAL A 17 -8.19 0.36 -13.01
N ALA A 18 -7.36 0.24 -14.06
CA ALA A 18 -7.63 0.70 -15.42
C ALA A 18 -8.97 0.18 -15.97
N ARG A 19 -9.32 -1.07 -15.65
CA ARG A 19 -10.60 -1.66 -16.04
C ARG A 19 -11.75 -0.93 -15.36
N GLY A 20 -12.59 -0.28 -16.16
CA GLY A 20 -13.75 0.48 -15.67
C GLY A 20 -13.38 1.83 -15.03
N ALA A 21 -12.21 2.39 -15.34
CA ALA A 21 -11.76 3.69 -14.84
C ALA A 21 -12.63 4.86 -15.34
N ALA A 22 -13.11 4.81 -16.59
CA ALA A 22 -13.80 5.93 -17.23
C ALA A 22 -15.07 6.40 -16.48
N ALA A 23 -15.83 5.48 -15.88
CA ALA A 23 -17.02 5.85 -15.12
C ALA A 23 -16.67 6.59 -13.82
N LEU A 24 -15.58 6.16 -13.15
CA LEU A 24 -15.06 6.83 -11.95
C LEU A 24 -14.52 8.22 -12.29
N GLU A 25 -13.80 8.35 -13.41
CA GLU A 25 -13.30 9.64 -13.91
C GLU A 25 -14.41 10.64 -14.17
N GLN A 26 -15.44 10.22 -14.90
CA GLN A 26 -16.57 11.07 -15.23
C GLN A 26 -17.39 11.43 -14.00
N ALA A 27 -17.49 10.54 -13.01
CA ALA A 27 -18.12 10.88 -11.73
C ALA A 27 -17.30 11.95 -10.98
N LEU A 28 -15.99 11.76 -10.86
CA LEU A 28 -15.12 12.71 -10.16
C LEU A 28 -15.01 14.06 -10.85
N ALA A 29 -14.94 14.10 -12.19
CA ALA A 29 -14.91 15.35 -12.94
C ALA A 29 -16.23 16.15 -12.81
N ARG A 30 -17.37 15.46 -12.62
CA ARG A 30 -18.67 16.11 -12.38
C ARG A 30 -18.81 16.62 -10.94
N GLU A 31 -18.33 15.84 -9.97
CA GLU A 31 -18.42 16.19 -8.56
C GLU A 31 -17.41 17.29 -8.18
N PHE A 32 -16.22 17.28 -8.79
CA PHE A 32 -15.12 18.20 -8.48
C PHE A 32 -14.64 18.96 -9.73
N PRO A 33 -15.48 19.79 -10.36
CA PRO A 33 -15.17 20.42 -11.65
C PRO A 33 -14.04 21.46 -11.59
N GLY A 34 -13.66 21.93 -10.39
CA GLY A 34 -12.58 22.90 -10.19
C GLY A 34 -11.26 22.29 -9.68
N GLU A 35 -11.24 20.99 -9.37
CA GLU A 35 -10.08 20.34 -8.78
C GLU A 35 -9.14 19.79 -9.84
N ARG A 36 -7.83 19.92 -9.60
CA ARG A 36 -6.82 19.32 -10.48
C ARG A 36 -6.59 17.87 -10.09
N LEU A 37 -7.48 17.00 -10.55
CA LEU A 37 -7.35 15.56 -10.37
C LEU A 37 -6.41 14.96 -11.43
N ARG A 38 -5.41 14.22 -10.96
CA ARG A 38 -4.61 13.31 -11.78
C ARG A 38 -5.07 11.89 -11.55
N PHE A 39 -4.83 11.04 -12.53
CA PHE A 39 -5.18 9.65 -12.42
C PHE A 39 -4.00 8.76 -12.76
N ALA A 40 -3.78 7.76 -11.91
CA ALA A 40 -2.74 6.77 -12.09
C ALA A 40 -3.35 5.37 -12.03
N ASP A 41 -2.87 4.49 -12.89
CA ASP A 41 -3.28 3.11 -12.89
C ASP A 41 -2.59 2.35 -11.75
N SER A 42 -3.36 1.50 -11.07
CA SER A 42 -2.92 0.63 -9.99
C SER A 42 -3.28 -0.81 -10.34
N PRO A 43 -2.41 -1.78 -10.04
CA PRO A 43 -2.67 -3.20 -10.27
C PRO A 43 -3.79 -3.76 -9.38
N ARG A 44 -4.16 -3.08 -8.29
CA ARG A 44 -5.12 -3.56 -7.29
C ARG A 44 -6.12 -2.49 -6.89
N THR A 45 -7.34 -2.92 -6.59
CA THR A 45 -8.38 -2.10 -5.97
C THR A 45 -8.09 -1.86 -4.49
N ALA A 46 -8.78 -0.88 -3.90
CA ALA A 46 -8.65 -0.57 -2.47
C ALA A 46 -9.05 -1.78 -1.60
N VAL A 47 -10.05 -2.54 -2.04
CA VAL A 47 -10.52 -3.75 -1.35
C VAL A 47 -9.44 -4.84 -1.38
N GLU A 48 -8.82 -5.09 -2.55
CA GLU A 48 -7.74 -6.07 -2.66
C GLU A 48 -6.51 -5.70 -1.83
N LEU A 49 -6.20 -4.40 -1.71
CA LEU A 49 -5.12 -3.91 -0.86
C LEU A 49 -5.44 -4.08 0.63
N ASP A 50 -6.66 -3.77 1.04
CA ASP A 50 -7.12 -3.92 2.42
C ASP A 50 -7.19 -5.41 2.84
N ASP A 51 -7.70 -6.28 1.97
CA ASP A 51 -7.70 -7.73 2.18
C ASP A 51 -6.28 -8.28 2.35
N LEU A 52 -5.34 -7.85 1.49
CA LEU A 52 -3.95 -8.26 1.61
C LEU A 52 -3.31 -7.70 2.88
N ALA A 53 -3.57 -6.44 3.24
CA ALA A 53 -3.03 -5.84 4.45
C ALA A 53 -3.53 -6.56 5.71
N ARG A 54 -4.83 -6.90 5.76
CA ARG A 54 -5.40 -7.72 6.84
C ARG A 54 -4.76 -9.10 6.94
N ARG A 55 -4.55 -9.76 5.80
CA ARG A 55 -3.88 -11.07 5.77
C ARG A 55 -2.46 -10.99 6.31
N VAL A 56 -1.69 -10.00 5.86
CA VAL A 56 -0.31 -9.80 6.35
C VAL A 56 -0.32 -9.48 7.85
N ALA A 57 -1.20 -8.58 8.30
CA ALA A 57 -1.34 -8.23 9.71
C ALA A 57 -1.69 -9.44 10.60
N ALA A 58 -2.58 -10.32 10.12
CA ALA A 58 -2.94 -11.55 10.84
C ALA A 58 -1.78 -12.55 10.94
N ASP A 59 -0.87 -12.55 9.96
CA ASP A 59 0.32 -13.41 9.93
C ASP A 59 1.50 -12.86 10.77
N VAL A 60 1.43 -11.60 11.25
CA VAL A 60 2.53 -10.95 12.00
C VAL A 60 3.08 -11.79 13.16
N PRO A 61 2.25 -12.40 14.04
CA PRO A 61 2.79 -13.21 15.13
C PRO A 61 3.64 -14.38 14.64
N GLY A 62 3.20 -15.09 13.59
CA GLY A 62 3.97 -16.17 12.99
C GLY A 62 5.23 -15.67 12.30
N LEU A 63 5.17 -14.51 11.65
CA LEU A 63 6.34 -13.88 11.05
C LEU A 63 7.41 -13.51 12.11
N GLN A 64 6.99 -13.04 13.28
CA GLN A 64 7.89 -12.73 14.40
C GLN A 64 8.55 -13.98 14.97
N GLU A 65 7.81 -15.07 15.16
CA GLU A 65 8.37 -16.38 15.55
C GLU A 65 9.38 -16.91 14.51
N GLU A 66 9.15 -16.59 13.24
CA GLU A 66 10.01 -16.91 12.11
C GLU A 66 11.23 -15.97 11.96
N GLY A 67 11.40 -14.98 12.85
CA GLY A 67 12.52 -14.04 12.87
C GLY A 67 12.32 -12.76 12.04
N VAL A 68 11.09 -12.47 11.61
CA VAL A 68 10.75 -11.24 10.88
C VAL A 68 10.04 -10.26 11.80
N SER A 69 10.78 -9.28 12.31
CA SER A 69 10.24 -8.20 13.15
C SER A 69 9.49 -7.18 12.31
N VAL A 70 8.17 -7.36 12.19
CA VAL A 70 7.28 -6.39 11.53
C VAL A 70 6.89 -5.26 12.50
N THR A 71 7.04 -4.01 12.06
CA THR A 71 6.70 -2.81 12.84
C THR A 71 5.44 -2.10 12.34
N GLU A 72 5.19 -2.13 11.02
CA GLU A 72 4.03 -1.49 10.40
C GLU A 72 3.57 -2.31 9.20
N VAL A 73 2.25 -2.40 9.00
CA VAL A 73 1.62 -2.97 7.81
C VAL A 73 0.53 -2.03 7.36
N GLY A 74 0.53 -1.66 6.07
CA GLY A 74 -0.52 -0.81 5.53
C GLY A 74 -0.59 -0.80 4.02
N PRO A 75 -1.76 -0.49 3.43
CA PRO A 75 -1.87 -0.34 1.99
C PRO A 75 -1.06 0.87 1.49
N ASP A 76 -0.36 0.69 0.38
CA ASP A 76 0.29 1.74 -0.39
C ASP A 76 -0.43 1.87 -1.74
N PRO A 77 -1.42 2.76 -1.84
CA PRO A 77 -2.19 2.93 -3.07
C PRO A 77 -1.39 3.54 -4.22
N ALA A 78 -0.29 4.25 -3.93
CA ALA A 78 0.56 4.82 -4.97
C ALA A 78 1.35 3.74 -5.72
N LEU A 79 1.78 2.70 -5.00
CA LEU A 79 2.45 1.55 -5.58
C LEU A 79 1.48 0.41 -5.94
N GLY A 80 0.24 0.44 -5.45
CA GLY A 80 -0.70 -0.66 -5.59
C GLY A 80 -0.24 -1.94 -4.89
N THR A 81 0.47 -1.77 -3.76
CA THR A 81 1.01 -2.85 -2.93
C THR A 81 0.66 -2.62 -1.47
N VAL A 82 0.90 -3.62 -0.62
CA VAL A 82 0.92 -3.45 0.84
C VAL A 82 2.36 -3.19 1.26
N ARG A 83 2.60 -2.08 1.95
CA ARG A 83 3.88 -1.78 2.58
C ARG A 83 3.98 -2.57 3.88
N VAL A 84 5.10 -3.25 4.07
CA VAL A 84 5.46 -3.96 5.29
C VAL A 84 6.78 -3.41 5.77
N THR A 85 6.74 -2.67 6.88
CA THR A 85 7.93 -2.14 7.53
C THR A 85 8.47 -3.19 8.47
N VAL A 86 9.76 -3.49 8.35
CA VAL A 86 10.46 -4.48 9.16
C VAL A 86 11.79 -3.93 9.63
N GLU A 87 12.33 -4.47 10.73
CA GLU A 87 13.64 -4.06 11.26
C GLU A 87 14.79 -4.37 10.29
N ASP A 88 14.79 -5.56 9.66
CA ASP A 88 15.76 -5.97 8.65
C ASP A 88 15.06 -6.29 7.30
N PRO A 89 14.95 -5.30 6.40
CA PRO A 89 14.28 -5.46 5.11
C PRO A 89 14.98 -6.45 4.19
N ASP A 90 16.30 -6.52 4.24
CA ASP A 90 17.07 -7.35 3.33
C ASP A 90 16.93 -8.82 3.71
N ALA A 91 16.93 -9.14 5.01
CA ALA A 91 16.65 -10.49 5.49
C ALA A 91 15.20 -10.94 5.25
N ALA A 92 14.23 -10.01 5.32
CA ALA A 92 12.82 -10.34 5.20
C ALA A 92 12.30 -10.40 3.75
N ARG A 93 12.98 -9.75 2.80
CA ARG A 93 12.46 -9.51 1.44
C ARG A 93 12.09 -10.80 0.71
N ASP A 94 13.01 -11.76 0.63
CA ASP A 94 12.79 -13.00 -0.11
C ASP A 94 11.67 -13.84 0.52
N ARG A 95 11.59 -13.83 1.86
CA ARG A 95 10.56 -14.57 2.60
C ARG A 95 9.16 -13.99 2.38
N LEU A 96 9.02 -12.67 2.52
CA LEU A 96 7.75 -11.98 2.32
C LEU A 96 7.32 -12.04 0.84
N ALA A 97 8.27 -11.93 -0.10
CA ALA A 97 8.01 -12.11 -1.52
C ALA A 97 7.55 -13.54 -1.85
N ALA A 98 8.15 -14.57 -1.25
CA ALA A 98 7.72 -15.96 -1.43
C ALA A 98 6.31 -16.22 -0.87
N ARG A 99 5.95 -15.60 0.26
CA ARG A 99 4.67 -15.83 0.94
C ARG A 99 3.50 -15.03 0.34
N TYR A 100 3.73 -13.77 -0.05
CA TYR A 100 2.68 -12.85 -0.50
C TYR A 100 2.81 -12.41 -1.97
N GLY A 101 3.90 -12.79 -2.63
CA GLY A 101 4.15 -12.45 -4.03
C GLY A 101 4.41 -10.94 -4.24
N PRO A 102 4.18 -10.43 -5.46
CA PRO A 102 4.43 -9.02 -5.82
C PRO A 102 3.37 -8.07 -5.24
N GLY A 103 2.55 -8.52 -4.29
CA GLY A 103 1.57 -7.70 -3.60
C GLY A 103 2.14 -6.92 -2.43
N VAL A 104 3.36 -7.24 -2.00
CA VAL A 104 4.00 -6.66 -0.82
C VAL A 104 5.29 -5.95 -1.21
N THR A 105 5.49 -4.77 -0.66
CA THR A 105 6.75 -4.02 -0.71
C THR A 105 7.34 -3.99 0.71
N VAL A 106 8.59 -4.40 0.85
CA VAL A 106 9.28 -4.47 2.14
C VAL A 106 10.17 -3.25 2.31
N THR A 107 10.00 -2.54 3.43
CA THR A 107 10.76 -1.31 3.74
C THR A 107 11.35 -1.39 5.15
N GLY A 108 12.43 -0.64 5.37
CA GLY A 108 12.98 -0.43 6.71
C GLY A 108 12.23 0.65 7.48
N PRO A 109 12.39 0.73 8.80
CA PRO A 109 11.97 1.90 9.56
C PRO A 109 12.48 3.17 8.88
N GLY A 110 11.58 4.15 8.71
CA GLY A 110 12.00 5.49 8.30
C GLY A 110 12.96 6.10 9.33
N PRO A 111 13.65 7.20 9.00
CA PRO A 111 14.58 7.87 9.92
C PRO A 111 13.93 8.31 11.26
N ASP A 112 12.60 8.34 11.34
CA ASP A 112 11.82 8.73 12.52
C ASP A 112 11.25 7.55 13.33
N ALA A 113 11.58 6.30 13.01
CA ALA A 113 11.16 5.18 13.84
C ALA A 113 11.95 5.19 15.16
N VAL A 114 11.39 5.85 16.17
CA VAL A 114 11.90 5.77 17.54
C VAL A 114 11.78 4.30 17.98
N PRO A 115 12.87 3.64 18.38
CA PRO A 115 12.78 2.28 18.89
C PRO A 115 11.87 2.29 20.12
N ALA A 116 10.85 1.43 20.11
CA ALA A 116 10.10 1.12 21.32
C ALA A 116 11.08 0.39 22.26
N GLY A 117 11.59 1.11 23.26
CA GLY A 117 12.58 0.60 24.22
C GLY A 117 12.12 -0.70 24.88
N GLY A 118 13.08 -1.61 25.04
CA GLY A 118 12.92 -2.91 25.70
C GLY A 118 12.98 -2.87 27.22
#